data_AF-A0A9P7GVF9-F1
#
_entry.id   AF-A0A9P7GVF9-F1
#
_cell.length_a   1.000
_cell.length_b   1.000
_cell.length_c   1.000
_cell.angle_alpha   90.00
_cell.angle_beta   90.00
_cell.angle_gamma   90.00
#
_symmetry.space_group_name_H-M   'P 1'
#
loop_
_entity.id
_entity.type
_entity.pdbx_description
1 polymer ?
#
loop_
_entity_poly.entity_id
_entity_poly.type
_entity_poly.pdbx_seq_one_letter_code
_entity_poly.pdbx_strand_id
1 'polypeptide(L)'
;MASIELKAYNQVRAELIDNDRALRRDRLERTSTETHADQLVRKIRAEEASTIWQQPHASIPHPFPGMEFLTGKEIIVKTKIFELLRKMPKGALLHCHLDATVNASVLLKLSLQQPALHVRVSERLASSNIGTLLPEFRALPPHECSNKRGITDGSYEPNEWVSLGIARKHFDQSLGGPEGFDRWVIGAMMINPVEAYQTHNTVKKIWEKFSSIFLVSTGLIRFAPIFPEYIREFFNSSIQDGISYIEARINFLYEYALTVL
;
A
#
# COMPACT_ATOMS: atom_id res chain seq x y z
N MET A 1 52.89 -28.22 8.07
CA MET A 1 52.07 -27.71 9.19
C MET A 1 50.90 -26.85 8.69
N ALA A 2 51.13 -25.75 7.96
CA ALA A 2 50.05 -24.87 7.45
C ALA A 2 48.92 -25.56 6.64
N SER A 3 49.21 -26.61 5.85
CA SER A 3 48.20 -27.37 5.08
C SER A 3 47.25 -28.21 5.97
N ILE A 4 47.75 -28.68 7.13
CA ILE A 4 46.96 -29.46 8.09
C ILE A 4 46.01 -28.53 8.85
N GLU A 5 46.48 -27.33 9.21
CA GLU A 5 45.66 -26.30 9.86
C GLU A 5 44.53 -25.79 8.94
N LEU A 6 44.78 -25.62 7.64
CA LEU A 6 43.74 -25.21 6.69
C LEU A 6 42.64 -26.28 6.52
N LYS A 7 43.01 -27.57 6.51
CA LYS A 7 42.04 -28.67 6.46
C LYS A 7 41.18 -28.72 7.72
N ALA A 8 41.79 -28.63 8.90
CA ALA A 8 41.07 -28.60 10.17
C ALA A 8 40.11 -27.41 10.26
N TYR A 9 40.58 -26.21 9.84
CA TYR A 9 39.72 -25.03 9.74
C TYR A 9 38.52 -25.25 8.81
N ASN A 10 38.75 -25.77 7.60
CA ASN A 10 37.67 -26.00 6.64
C ASN A 10 36.67 -27.04 7.12
N GLN A 11 37.12 -28.06 7.86
CA GLN A 11 36.23 -29.03 8.48
C GLN A 11 35.34 -28.39 9.54
N VAL A 12 35.94 -27.67 10.50
CA VAL A 12 35.17 -26.95 11.55
C VAL A 12 34.21 -25.94 10.93
N ARG A 13 34.64 -25.22 9.88
CA ARG A 13 33.78 -24.29 9.14
C ARG A 13 32.59 -25.00 8.49
N ALA A 14 32.80 -26.16 7.87
CA ALA A 14 31.73 -26.95 7.28
C ALA A 14 30.75 -27.44 8.35
N GLU A 15 31.26 -27.96 9.47
CA GLU A 15 30.46 -28.39 10.62
C GLU A 15 29.62 -27.25 11.19
N LEU A 16 30.18 -26.05 11.33
CA LEU A 16 29.43 -24.86 11.78
C LEU A 16 28.32 -24.47 10.80
N ILE A 17 28.59 -24.49 9.49
CA ILE A 17 27.59 -24.18 8.46
C ILE A 17 26.46 -25.22 8.47
N ASP A 18 26.80 -26.50 8.63
CA ASP A 18 25.80 -27.57 8.66
C ASP A 18 24.98 -27.53 9.95
N ASN A 19 25.60 -27.19 11.09
CA ASN A 19 24.90 -26.96 12.35
C ASN A 19 23.93 -25.77 12.26
N ASP A 20 24.31 -24.65 11.62
CA ASP A 20 23.39 -23.52 11.37
C ASP A 20 22.21 -23.95 10.49
N ARG A 21 22.51 -24.62 9.37
CA ARG A 21 21.48 -25.11 8.43
C ARG A 21 20.56 -26.14 9.07
N ALA A 22 21.07 -26.95 10.00
CA ALA A 22 20.31 -27.96 10.71
C ALA A 22 19.17 -27.36 11.57
N LEU A 23 19.32 -26.11 12.01
CA LEU A 23 18.38 -25.40 12.89
C LEU A 23 17.32 -24.58 12.13
N ARG A 24 17.41 -24.50 10.79
CA ARG A 24 16.48 -23.66 10.02
C ARG A 24 15.11 -24.31 9.92
N ARG A 25 14.07 -23.46 9.96
CA ARG A 25 12.66 -23.90 9.85
C ARG A 25 12.32 -24.50 8.48
N ASP A 26 13.10 -24.19 7.44
CA ASP A 26 12.91 -24.69 6.07
C ASP A 26 13.63 -26.03 5.79
N ARG A 27 14.19 -26.66 6.83
CA ARG A 27 14.77 -28.02 6.77
C ARG A 27 13.65 -29.06 6.82
N LEU A 28 13.00 -29.24 5.69
CA LEU A 28 12.00 -30.27 5.46
C LEU A 28 12.56 -31.31 4.48
N GLU A 29 12.07 -32.54 4.56
CA GLU A 29 12.28 -33.51 3.49
C GLU A 29 11.61 -32.98 2.22
N ARG A 30 12.35 -32.97 1.12
CA ARG A 30 11.90 -32.43 -0.17
C ARG A 30 11.81 -33.58 -1.17
N THR A 31 10.75 -33.58 -1.94
CA THR A 31 10.64 -34.40 -3.14
C THR A 31 11.67 -33.99 -4.19
N SER A 32 11.88 -34.82 -5.20
CA SER A 32 12.72 -34.47 -6.36
C SER A 32 12.21 -33.23 -7.09
N THR A 33 10.88 -33.07 -7.19
CA THR A 33 10.24 -31.90 -7.80
C THR A 33 10.50 -30.63 -7.00
N GLU A 34 10.32 -30.64 -5.68
CA GLU A 34 10.62 -29.49 -4.81
C GLU A 34 12.11 -29.15 -4.81
N THR A 35 12.98 -30.15 -4.86
CA THR A 35 14.43 -29.95 -4.98
C THR A 35 14.77 -29.24 -6.29
N HIS A 36 14.18 -29.67 -7.41
CA HIS A 36 14.37 -29.02 -8.70
C HIS A 36 13.82 -27.57 -8.72
N ALA A 37 12.65 -27.35 -8.11
CA ALA A 37 12.06 -26.01 -7.99
C ALA A 37 12.93 -25.08 -7.14
N ASP A 38 13.45 -25.53 -5.99
CA ASP A 38 14.39 -24.76 -5.15
C ASP A 38 15.67 -24.39 -5.92
N GLN A 39 16.22 -25.33 -6.70
CA GLN A 39 17.38 -25.06 -7.56
C GLN A 39 17.08 -23.97 -8.60
N LEU A 40 15.92 -24.03 -9.25
CA LEU A 40 15.50 -23.02 -10.23
C LEU A 40 15.32 -21.65 -9.58
N VAL A 41 14.63 -21.58 -8.43
CA VAL A 41 14.45 -20.32 -7.67
C VAL A 41 15.79 -19.73 -7.26
N ARG A 42 16.75 -20.55 -6.80
CA ARG A 42 18.11 -20.10 -6.47
C ARG A 42 18.86 -19.57 -7.68
N LYS A 43 18.74 -20.23 -8.82
CA LYS A 43 19.35 -19.79 -10.08
C LYS A 43 18.80 -18.43 -10.50
N ILE A 44 17.48 -18.26 -10.50
CA ILE A 44 16.82 -16.98 -10.80
C ILE A 44 17.30 -15.90 -9.83
N ARG A 45 17.36 -16.20 -8.52
CA ARG A 45 17.84 -15.23 -7.52
C ARG A 45 19.29 -14.80 -7.77
N ALA A 46 20.16 -15.73 -8.18
CA ALA A 46 21.55 -15.42 -8.50
C ALA A 46 21.67 -14.58 -9.78
N GLU A 47 20.86 -14.87 -10.80
CA GLU A 47 20.76 -14.08 -12.03
C GLU A 47 20.25 -12.66 -11.75
N GLU A 48 19.18 -12.50 -10.98
CA GLU A 48 18.66 -11.18 -10.59
C GLU A 48 19.66 -10.39 -9.74
N ALA A 49 20.43 -11.07 -8.88
CA ALA A 49 21.44 -10.41 -8.06
C ALA A 49 22.46 -9.65 -8.93
N SER A 50 22.95 -10.26 -10.02
CA SER A 50 23.92 -9.62 -10.91
C SER A 50 23.27 -8.72 -11.96
N THR A 51 22.09 -9.08 -12.50
CA THR A 51 21.46 -8.38 -13.64
C THR A 51 20.51 -7.27 -13.24
N ILE A 52 20.00 -7.26 -12.01
CA ILE A 52 19.04 -6.27 -11.51
C ILE A 52 19.61 -5.52 -10.32
N TRP A 53 20.01 -6.25 -9.28
CA TRP A 53 20.37 -5.66 -7.98
C TRP A 53 21.80 -5.14 -7.90
N GLN A 54 22.68 -5.48 -8.84
CA GLN A 54 24.03 -4.90 -8.95
C GLN A 54 24.12 -3.86 -10.06
N GLN A 55 23.04 -3.63 -10.80
CA GLN A 55 23.01 -2.66 -11.90
C GLN A 55 22.42 -1.34 -11.42
N PRO A 56 22.97 -0.19 -11.85
CA PRO A 56 22.37 1.10 -11.54
C PRO A 56 21.03 1.28 -12.28
N HIS A 57 20.06 1.92 -11.64
CA HIS A 57 18.80 2.37 -12.24
C HIS A 57 18.73 3.89 -12.23
N ALA A 58 17.87 4.47 -13.08
CA ALA A 58 17.81 5.92 -13.30
C ALA A 58 17.68 6.74 -11.99
N SER A 59 16.85 6.29 -11.06
CA SER A 59 16.62 6.96 -9.76
C SER A 59 17.27 6.24 -8.58
N ILE A 60 17.93 5.11 -8.81
CA ILE A 60 18.47 4.22 -7.78
C ILE A 60 19.87 3.75 -8.21
N PRO A 61 20.93 4.52 -7.92
CA PRO A 61 22.28 4.21 -8.38
C PRO A 61 22.88 2.97 -7.68
N HIS A 62 22.41 2.66 -6.47
CA HIS A 62 22.90 1.55 -5.64
C HIS A 62 21.74 0.70 -5.13
N PRO A 63 21.02 -0.03 -6.00
CA PRO A 63 19.93 -0.87 -5.54
C PRO A 63 20.45 -2.03 -4.70
N PHE A 64 19.63 -2.51 -3.77
CA PHE A 64 19.90 -3.76 -3.06
C PHE A 64 18.59 -4.37 -2.54
N PRO A 65 18.51 -5.71 -2.40
CA PRO A 65 17.36 -6.34 -1.77
C PRO A 65 17.22 -5.86 -0.32
N GLY A 66 16.04 -5.34 0.03
CA GLY A 66 15.77 -4.82 1.38
C GLY A 66 16.05 -3.33 1.57
N MET A 67 16.38 -2.59 0.50
CA MET A 67 16.33 -1.12 0.52
C MET A 67 14.92 -0.59 0.82
N GLU A 68 14.80 0.73 0.99
CA GLU A 68 13.55 1.43 1.24
C GLU A 68 12.44 0.99 0.27
N PHE A 69 11.36 0.40 0.81
CA PHE A 69 10.33 -0.23 -0.01
C PHE A 69 9.69 0.71 -1.04
N LEU A 70 9.35 1.95 -0.67
CA LEU A 70 8.68 2.88 -1.60
C LEU A 70 9.59 3.30 -2.75
N THR A 71 10.91 3.22 -2.56
CA THR A 71 11.92 3.44 -3.60
C THR A 71 12.14 2.15 -4.41
N GLY A 72 12.38 1.02 -3.74
CA GLY A 72 12.69 -0.26 -4.38
C GLY A 72 11.51 -0.95 -5.07
N LYS A 73 10.26 -0.55 -4.78
CA LYS A 73 9.04 -1.18 -5.32
C LYS A 73 9.07 -1.29 -6.84
N GLU A 74 9.51 -0.25 -7.55
CA GLU A 74 9.55 -0.24 -9.01
C GLU A 74 10.53 -1.25 -9.62
N ILE A 75 11.54 -1.65 -8.85
CA ILE A 75 12.47 -2.73 -9.19
C ILE A 75 11.83 -4.07 -8.85
N ILE A 76 11.34 -4.23 -7.61
CA ILE A 76 10.75 -5.48 -7.08
C ILE A 76 9.68 -6.03 -8.02
N VAL A 77 8.74 -5.18 -8.47
CA VAL A 77 7.59 -5.63 -9.27
C VAL A 77 7.96 -6.16 -10.66
N LYS A 78 9.19 -5.90 -11.12
CA LYS A 78 9.73 -6.37 -12.41
C LYS A 78 10.56 -7.65 -12.27
N THR A 79 10.82 -8.10 -11.04
CA THR A 79 11.65 -9.29 -10.80
C THR A 79 10.87 -10.58 -11.10
N LYS A 80 11.56 -11.58 -11.64
CA LYS A 80 11.02 -12.91 -11.87
C LYS A 80 10.68 -13.62 -10.55
N ILE A 81 11.47 -13.39 -9.50
CA ILE A 81 11.16 -13.87 -8.15
C ILE A 81 9.81 -13.33 -7.69
N PHE A 82 9.54 -12.04 -7.85
CA PHE A 82 8.23 -11.48 -7.49
C PHE A 82 7.09 -12.08 -8.31
N GLU A 83 7.26 -12.27 -9.61
CA GLU A 83 6.26 -12.97 -10.45
C GLU A 83 5.95 -14.39 -9.96
N LEU A 84 6.97 -15.13 -9.53
CA LEU A 84 6.80 -16.48 -8.97
C LEU A 84 6.08 -16.44 -7.63
N LEU A 85 6.50 -15.54 -6.73
CA LEU A 85 5.90 -15.39 -5.40
C LEU A 85 4.42 -15.02 -5.47
N ARG A 86 4.00 -14.21 -6.45
CA ARG A 86 2.58 -13.89 -6.69
C ARG A 86 1.72 -15.12 -7.00
N LYS A 87 2.30 -16.18 -7.57
CA LYS A 87 1.60 -17.43 -7.89
C LYS A 87 1.68 -18.48 -6.78
N MET A 88 2.51 -18.24 -5.76
CA MET A 88 2.70 -19.17 -4.65
C MET A 88 1.43 -19.24 -3.79
N PRO A 89 0.96 -20.44 -3.37
CA PRO A 89 -0.09 -20.55 -2.38
C PRO A 89 0.49 -20.16 -1.00
N LYS A 90 0.18 -18.95 -0.54
CA LYS A 90 0.75 -18.39 0.70
C LYS A 90 0.02 -18.84 1.96
N GLY A 91 -1.11 -19.53 1.80
CA GLY A 91 -1.92 -20.00 2.92
C GLY A 91 -2.71 -18.84 3.54
N ALA A 92 -2.27 -18.35 4.70
CA ALA A 92 -3.07 -17.44 5.52
C ALA A 92 -2.47 -16.03 5.67
N LEU A 93 -3.32 -15.00 5.58
CA LEU A 93 -3.03 -13.64 6.02
C LEU A 93 -3.53 -13.45 7.47
N LEU A 94 -2.65 -13.72 8.43
CA LEU A 94 -2.98 -13.73 9.87
C LEU A 94 -2.82 -12.36 10.56
N HIS A 95 -2.40 -11.34 9.81
CA HIS A 95 -2.26 -10.00 10.32
C HIS A 95 -2.51 -8.99 9.21
N CYS A 96 -3.70 -8.40 9.23
CA CYS A 96 -3.99 -7.18 8.49
C CYS A 96 -4.93 -6.29 9.29
N HIS A 97 -4.90 -4.99 9.01
CA HIS A 97 -5.91 -4.05 9.46
C HIS A 97 -6.90 -3.88 8.33
N LEU A 98 -8.18 -4.22 8.57
CA LEU A 98 -9.19 -4.35 7.52
C LEU A 98 -9.31 -3.08 6.68
N ASP A 99 -9.25 -1.91 7.33
CA ASP A 99 -9.30 -0.58 6.73
C ASP A 99 -8.06 -0.17 5.91
N ALA A 100 -7.05 -1.05 5.82
CA ALA A 100 -5.84 -0.87 5.02
C ALA A 100 -5.59 -2.02 4.02
N THR A 101 -6.65 -2.71 3.57
CA THR A 101 -6.52 -3.90 2.71
C THR A 101 -6.82 -3.67 1.22
N VAL A 102 -7.54 -2.60 0.87
CA VAL A 102 -7.89 -2.28 -0.52
C VAL A 102 -7.07 -1.10 -1.04
N ASN A 103 -6.67 -1.17 -2.31
CA ASN A 103 -5.96 -0.08 -2.98
C ASN A 103 -6.79 1.22 -2.96
N ALA A 104 -6.16 2.32 -2.53
CA ALA A 104 -6.75 3.65 -2.47
C ALA A 104 -7.44 4.09 -3.78
N SER A 105 -6.91 3.71 -4.95
CA SER A 105 -7.52 4.03 -6.24
C SER A 105 -8.84 3.28 -6.47
N VAL A 106 -8.94 2.03 -6.01
CA VAL A 106 -10.18 1.24 -6.09
C VAL A 106 -11.22 1.79 -5.11
N LEU A 107 -10.81 2.14 -3.89
CA LEU A 107 -11.69 2.81 -2.92
C LEU A 107 -12.25 4.12 -3.49
N LEU A 108 -11.41 4.97 -4.08
CA LEU A 108 -11.87 6.21 -4.72
C LEU A 108 -12.84 5.93 -5.86
N LYS A 109 -12.56 4.93 -6.71
CA LYS A 109 -13.45 4.53 -7.80
C LYS A 109 -14.83 4.08 -7.29
N LEU A 110 -14.88 3.25 -6.25
CA LEU A 110 -16.13 2.84 -5.59
C LEU A 110 -16.86 4.04 -5.00
N SER A 111 -16.12 4.98 -4.40
CA SER A 111 -16.66 6.19 -3.78
C SER A 111 -17.30 7.13 -4.80
N LEU A 112 -16.68 7.32 -5.96
CA LEU A 112 -17.20 8.17 -7.03
C LEU A 112 -18.51 7.66 -7.66
N GLN A 113 -18.85 6.39 -7.44
CA GLN A 113 -20.13 5.81 -7.87
C GLN A 113 -21.28 6.16 -6.92
N GLN A 114 -21.00 6.75 -5.75
CA GLN A 114 -21.98 7.03 -4.72
C GLN A 114 -22.39 8.52 -4.72
N PRO A 115 -23.60 8.87 -5.18
CA PRO A 115 -24.06 10.27 -5.23
C PRO A 115 -24.16 10.93 -3.85
N ALA A 116 -24.36 10.11 -2.82
CA ALA A 116 -24.47 10.50 -1.42
C ALA A 116 -23.14 11.00 -0.82
N LEU A 117 -22.00 10.67 -1.41
CA LEU A 117 -20.70 11.04 -0.84
C LEU A 117 -20.32 12.48 -1.16
N HIS A 118 -19.81 13.15 -0.13
CA HIS A 118 -19.34 14.52 -0.17
C HIS A 118 -17.91 14.60 0.35
N VAL A 119 -17.22 15.65 -0.08
CA VAL A 119 -15.89 16.03 0.37
C VAL A 119 -15.93 17.47 0.87
N ARG A 120 -15.17 17.74 1.92
CA ARG A 120 -14.87 19.10 2.36
C ARG A 120 -13.40 19.23 2.71
N VAL A 121 -12.97 20.47 2.79
CA VAL A 121 -11.64 20.89 3.24
C VAL A 121 -11.75 22.14 4.12
N SER A 122 -10.82 22.32 5.05
CA SER A 122 -10.86 23.42 6.03
C SER A 122 -10.64 24.81 5.44
N GLU A 123 -10.19 24.90 4.19
CA GLU A 123 -9.99 26.12 3.42
C GLU A 123 -10.03 25.81 1.92
N ARG A 124 -10.07 26.83 1.06
CA ARG A 124 -10.05 26.62 -0.40
C ARG A 124 -8.76 25.89 -0.80
N LEU A 125 -8.91 24.83 -1.59
CA LEU A 125 -7.77 24.07 -2.10
C LEU A 125 -7.10 24.85 -3.26
N ALA A 126 -5.80 25.05 -3.15
CA ALA A 126 -4.97 25.78 -4.11
C ALA A 126 -3.59 25.15 -4.22
N SER A 127 -2.77 25.60 -5.18
CA SER A 127 -1.41 25.08 -5.38
C SER A 127 -0.50 25.22 -4.16
N SER A 128 -0.74 26.24 -3.33
CA SER A 128 0.04 26.52 -2.11
C SER A 128 -0.20 25.55 -0.96
N ASN A 129 -1.38 24.91 -0.89
CA ASN A 129 -1.77 24.06 0.24
C ASN A 129 -2.16 22.63 -0.17
N ILE A 130 -2.20 22.29 -1.46
CA ILE A 130 -2.58 20.95 -1.95
C ILE A 130 -1.74 19.80 -1.36
N GLY A 131 -0.49 20.08 -0.98
CA GLY A 131 0.40 19.08 -0.39
C GLY A 131 0.15 18.80 1.11
N THR A 132 -0.59 19.66 1.80
CA THR A 132 -0.81 19.58 3.26
C THR A 132 -2.29 19.54 3.65
N LEU A 133 -3.18 20.08 2.82
CA LEU A 133 -4.62 20.11 3.07
C LEU A 133 -5.24 18.74 2.82
N LEU A 134 -5.81 18.15 3.87
CA LEU A 134 -6.42 16.82 3.83
C LEU A 134 -7.94 16.92 3.63
N PRO A 135 -8.53 16.05 2.78
CA PRO A 135 -9.97 15.96 2.63
C PRO A 135 -10.63 15.24 3.81
N GLU A 136 -11.84 15.67 4.14
CA GLU A 136 -12.77 14.89 4.94
C GLU A 136 -13.91 14.39 4.05
N PHE A 137 -14.36 13.14 4.27
CA PHE A 137 -15.44 12.53 3.51
C PHE A 137 -16.60 12.14 4.41
N ARG A 138 -17.83 12.33 3.91
CA ARG A 138 -19.05 11.94 4.60
C ARG A 138 -20.17 11.69 3.59
N ALA A 139 -21.03 10.73 3.89
CA ALA A 139 -22.30 10.58 3.21
C ALA A 139 -23.32 11.57 3.80
N LEU A 140 -24.01 12.34 2.95
CA LEU A 140 -25.04 13.29 3.37
C LEU A 140 -26.38 12.98 2.71
N PRO A 141 -27.50 13.18 3.41
CA PRO A 141 -28.81 13.03 2.81
C PRO A 141 -29.05 14.13 1.76
N PRO A 142 -29.92 13.90 0.76
CA PRO A 142 -30.13 14.83 -0.36
C PRO A 142 -30.45 16.28 0.01
N HIS A 143 -31.07 16.52 1.17
CA HIS A 143 -31.46 17.85 1.64
C HIS A 143 -30.31 18.62 2.31
N GLU A 144 -29.22 17.95 2.67
CA GLU A 144 -27.99 18.56 3.20
C GLU A 144 -26.94 18.78 2.09
N CYS A 145 -27.23 18.38 0.86
CA CYS A 145 -26.32 18.52 -0.26
C CYS A 145 -26.20 20.00 -0.70
N SER A 146 -24.97 20.51 -0.75
CA SER A 146 -24.70 21.82 -1.35
C SER A 146 -24.78 21.79 -2.88
N ASN A 147 -25.26 22.88 -3.48
CA ASN A 147 -25.30 23.09 -4.94
C ASN A 147 -24.02 23.75 -5.50
N LYS A 148 -22.94 23.85 -4.71
CA LYS A 148 -21.72 24.56 -5.11
C LYS A 148 -20.88 23.78 -6.11
N ARG A 149 -20.01 24.51 -6.81
CA ARG A 149 -19.30 24.03 -8.01
C ARG A 149 -18.09 23.15 -7.70
N GLY A 150 -17.32 23.41 -6.65
CA GLY A 150 -16.10 22.65 -6.34
C GLY A 150 -15.29 23.21 -5.17
N ILE A 151 -14.38 22.39 -4.63
CA ILE A 151 -13.51 22.72 -3.48
C ILE A 151 -12.31 23.63 -3.83
N THR A 152 -12.04 23.81 -5.12
CA THR A 152 -11.00 24.71 -5.66
C THR A 152 -11.56 26.04 -6.17
N ASP A 153 -12.90 26.19 -6.20
CA ASP A 153 -13.58 27.38 -6.71
C ASP A 153 -13.37 28.58 -5.78
N GLY A 154 -13.31 29.79 -6.34
CA GLY A 154 -13.16 31.03 -5.55
C GLY A 154 -14.33 31.32 -4.61
N SER A 155 -15.50 30.73 -4.87
CA SER A 155 -16.70 30.82 -4.05
C SER A 155 -16.84 29.72 -2.99
N TYR A 156 -15.84 28.83 -2.88
CA TYR A 156 -15.83 27.78 -1.86
C TYR A 156 -15.69 28.38 -0.46
N GLU A 157 -16.63 28.04 0.42
CA GLU A 157 -16.60 28.43 1.83
C GLU A 157 -15.90 27.35 2.67
N PRO A 158 -14.98 27.72 3.58
CA PRO A 158 -14.32 26.78 4.48
C PRO A 158 -15.27 25.78 5.16
N ASN A 159 -14.92 24.49 5.12
CA ASN A 159 -15.68 23.37 5.69
C ASN A 159 -17.05 23.08 5.05
N GLU A 160 -17.36 23.72 3.92
CA GLU A 160 -18.58 23.41 3.17
C GLU A 160 -18.49 22.03 2.48
N TRP A 161 -19.56 21.25 2.57
CA TRP A 161 -19.64 19.95 1.93
C TRP A 161 -20.00 20.07 0.45
N VAL A 162 -19.16 19.51 -0.42
CA VAL A 162 -19.39 19.47 -1.86
C VAL A 162 -19.54 18.02 -2.31
N SER A 163 -20.50 17.73 -3.20
CA SER A 163 -20.65 16.39 -3.77
C SER A 163 -19.32 15.90 -4.34
N LEU A 164 -18.93 14.67 -4.02
CA LEU A 164 -17.63 14.10 -4.40
C LEU A 164 -17.44 14.10 -5.92
N GLY A 165 -18.49 13.70 -6.66
CA GLY A 165 -18.48 13.71 -8.13
C GLY A 165 -18.36 15.12 -8.72
N ILE A 166 -19.02 16.11 -8.12
CA ILE A 166 -18.96 17.51 -8.53
C ILE A 166 -17.59 18.12 -8.24
N ALA A 167 -17.03 17.85 -7.05
CA ALA A 167 -15.69 18.29 -6.66
C ALA A 167 -14.62 17.75 -7.60
N ARG A 168 -14.69 16.47 -8.00
CA ARG A 168 -13.81 15.88 -9.01
C ARG A 168 -14.00 16.53 -10.38
N LYS A 169 -15.25 16.68 -10.84
CA LYS A 169 -15.57 17.19 -12.18
C LYS A 169 -15.05 18.61 -12.41
N HIS A 170 -15.16 19.48 -11.41
CA HIS A 170 -14.77 20.89 -11.50
C HIS A 170 -13.46 21.21 -10.79
N PHE A 171 -12.64 20.19 -10.52
CA PHE A 171 -11.32 20.41 -9.96
C PHE A 171 -10.50 21.30 -10.90
N ASP A 172 -9.76 22.25 -10.33
CA ASP A 172 -9.04 23.27 -11.09
C ASP A 172 -8.07 22.65 -12.11
N GLN A 173 -8.13 23.11 -13.36
CA GLN A 173 -7.28 22.61 -14.45
C GLN A 173 -5.79 22.89 -14.19
N SER A 174 -5.46 23.98 -13.50
CA SER A 174 -4.09 24.28 -13.09
C SER A 174 -3.55 23.29 -12.05
N LEU A 175 -4.43 22.60 -11.33
CA LEU A 175 -4.11 21.52 -10.40
C LEU A 175 -4.23 20.13 -11.05
N GLY A 176 -4.46 20.09 -12.37
CA GLY A 176 -4.54 18.88 -13.17
C GLY A 176 -5.95 18.30 -13.34
N GLY A 177 -7.00 19.08 -13.08
CA GLY A 177 -8.37 18.69 -13.40
C GLY A 177 -8.85 17.44 -12.63
N PRO A 178 -9.80 16.67 -13.18
CA PRO A 178 -10.32 15.47 -12.53
C PRO A 178 -9.24 14.45 -12.13
N GLU A 179 -8.20 14.28 -12.93
CA GLU A 179 -7.07 13.39 -12.62
C GLU A 179 -6.18 13.97 -11.53
N GLY A 180 -6.10 15.30 -11.42
CA GLY A 180 -5.46 16.01 -10.31
C GLY A 180 -6.17 15.77 -8.98
N PHE A 181 -7.51 15.80 -9.00
CA PHE A 181 -8.32 15.40 -7.85
C PHE A 181 -8.02 13.97 -7.42
N ASP A 182 -7.98 13.03 -8.37
CA ASP A 182 -7.69 11.62 -8.07
C ASP A 182 -6.32 11.45 -7.42
N ARG A 183 -5.27 12.10 -7.97
CA ARG A 183 -3.92 12.08 -7.38
C ARG A 183 -3.89 12.66 -5.97
N TRP A 184 -4.58 13.77 -5.74
CA TRP A 184 -4.63 14.40 -4.42
C TRP A 184 -5.33 13.51 -3.38
N VAL A 185 -6.52 12.98 -3.69
CA VAL A 185 -7.25 12.09 -2.78
C VAL A 185 -6.49 10.79 -2.51
N ILE A 186 -5.92 10.17 -3.55
CA ILE A 186 -5.10 8.96 -3.38
C ILE A 186 -3.85 9.26 -2.53
N GLY A 187 -3.19 10.40 -2.77
CA GLY A 187 -2.02 10.83 -1.99
C GLY A 187 -2.35 11.11 -0.52
N ALA A 188 -3.55 11.60 -0.22
CA ALA A 188 -4.02 11.78 1.15
C ALA A 188 -4.27 10.45 1.88
N MET A 189 -4.53 9.36 1.13
CA MET A 189 -4.75 8.02 1.67
C MET A 189 -3.52 7.10 1.60
N MET A 190 -2.34 7.64 1.26
CA MET A 190 -1.10 6.86 1.09
C MET A 190 0.09 7.59 1.71
N ILE A 191 1.17 6.86 1.98
CA ILE A 191 2.48 7.41 2.29
C ILE A 191 3.31 7.41 1.02
N ASN A 192 3.92 8.55 0.68
CA ASN A 192 4.83 8.66 -0.47
C ASN A 192 6.32 8.69 -0.06
N PRO A 193 7.28 8.48 -0.99
CA PRO A 193 8.71 8.45 -0.66
C PRO A 193 9.25 9.74 -0.03
N VAL A 194 8.77 10.91 -0.45
CA VAL A 194 9.20 12.21 0.10
C VAL A 194 8.76 12.32 1.56
N GLU A 195 7.52 11.89 1.86
CA GLU A 195 7.04 11.81 3.24
C GLU A 195 7.87 10.82 4.06
N ALA A 196 8.02 9.59 3.59
CA ALA A 196 8.68 8.53 4.34
C ALA A 196 10.16 8.81 4.64
N TYR A 197 10.89 9.39 3.68
CA TYR A 197 12.35 9.44 3.72
C TYR A 197 12.93 10.84 3.84
N GLN A 198 12.13 11.90 3.63
CA GLN A 198 12.62 13.28 3.69
C GLN A 198 11.89 14.09 4.77
N THR A 199 10.57 14.29 4.63
CA THR A 199 9.84 15.26 5.47
C THR A 199 9.35 14.67 6.80
N HIS A 200 8.96 13.39 6.83
CA HIS A 200 8.48 12.66 8.01
C HIS A 200 9.46 11.57 8.46
N ASN A 201 10.76 11.87 8.37
CA ASN A 201 11.88 10.97 8.64
C ASN A 201 12.11 10.63 10.14
N THR A 202 11.10 10.79 11.00
CA THR A 202 11.14 10.36 12.40
C THR A 202 9.94 9.48 12.72
N VAL A 203 10.08 8.58 13.69
CA VAL A 203 8.99 7.70 14.14
C VAL A 203 7.73 8.50 14.45
N LYS A 204 7.85 9.62 15.18
CA LYS A 204 6.70 10.47 15.51
C LYS A 204 6.01 11.01 14.26
N LYS A 205 6.77 11.65 13.36
CA LYS A 205 6.19 12.29 12.17
C LYS A 205 5.55 11.27 11.23
N ILE A 206 6.20 10.12 11.01
CA ILE A 206 5.63 9.11 10.12
C ILE A 206 4.37 8.47 10.72
N TRP A 207 4.29 8.32 12.05
CA TRP A 207 3.07 7.86 12.72
C TRP A 207 1.94 8.88 12.65
N GLU A 208 2.23 10.18 12.73
CA GLU A 208 1.25 11.25 12.51
C GLU A 208 0.67 11.17 11.08
N LYS A 209 1.54 11.06 10.06
CA LYS A 209 1.10 10.84 8.67
C LYS A 209 0.30 9.54 8.52
N PHE A 210 0.80 8.42 9.05
CA PHE A 210 0.12 7.13 8.99
C PHE A 210 -1.27 7.19 9.60
N SER A 211 -1.42 7.82 10.76
CA SER A 211 -2.72 7.98 11.43
C SER A 211 -3.68 8.85 10.62
N SER A 212 -3.17 9.92 10.00
CA SER A 212 -3.98 10.81 9.16
C SER A 212 -4.63 10.09 7.98
N ILE A 213 -3.98 9.06 7.41
CA ILE A 213 -4.51 8.27 6.30
C ILE A 213 -5.82 7.58 6.70
N PHE A 214 -5.89 7.01 7.91
CA PHE A 214 -7.11 6.37 8.40
C PHE A 214 -8.22 7.37 8.70
N LEU A 215 -7.87 8.57 9.18
CA LEU A 215 -8.84 9.66 9.38
C LEU A 215 -9.45 10.11 8.05
N VAL A 216 -8.66 10.16 6.98
CA VAL A 216 -9.14 10.47 5.64
C VAL A 216 -10.03 9.34 5.10
N SER A 217 -9.56 8.09 5.15
CA SER A 217 -10.25 6.97 4.47
C SER A 217 -11.51 6.48 5.20
N THR A 218 -11.63 6.68 6.52
CA THR A 218 -12.73 6.13 7.34
C THR A 218 -14.12 6.52 6.81
N GLY A 219 -14.30 7.76 6.35
CA GLY A 219 -15.58 8.26 5.85
C GLY A 219 -16.03 7.60 4.53
N LEU A 220 -15.08 7.05 3.77
CA LEU A 220 -15.34 6.30 2.54
C LEU A 220 -15.60 4.82 2.85
N ILE A 221 -14.70 4.19 3.61
CA ILE A 221 -14.74 2.75 3.89
C ILE A 221 -16.01 2.37 4.65
N ARG A 222 -16.44 3.22 5.61
CA ARG A 222 -17.58 2.93 6.49
C ARG A 222 -18.93 3.32 5.90
N PHE A 223 -18.98 3.81 4.67
CA PHE A 223 -20.27 4.05 4.03
C PHE A 223 -20.92 2.71 3.64
N ALA A 224 -22.14 2.45 4.09
CA ALA A 224 -22.76 1.13 4.01
C ALA A 224 -22.79 0.54 2.58
N PRO A 225 -23.07 1.32 1.51
CA PRO A 225 -23.01 0.83 0.14
C PRO A 225 -21.60 0.47 -0.36
N ILE A 226 -20.55 1.06 0.20
CA ILE A 226 -19.15 0.80 -0.21
C ILE A 226 -18.58 -0.40 0.53
N PHE A 227 -18.93 -0.59 1.80
CA PHE A 227 -18.30 -1.60 2.64
C PHE A 227 -18.35 -3.04 2.05
N PRO A 228 -19.49 -3.55 1.54
CA PRO A 228 -19.52 -4.86 0.89
C PRO A 228 -18.62 -4.96 -0.35
N GLU A 229 -18.55 -3.90 -1.16
CA GLU A 229 -17.67 -3.84 -2.34
C GLU A 229 -16.19 -3.81 -1.92
N TYR A 230 -15.86 -3.10 -0.86
CA TYR A 230 -14.52 -3.07 -0.26
C TYR A 230 -14.09 -4.47 0.21
N ILE A 231 -14.95 -5.17 0.97
CA ILE A 231 -14.66 -6.54 1.44
C ILE A 231 -14.51 -7.50 0.26
N ARG A 232 -15.34 -7.36 -0.78
CA ARG A 232 -15.23 -8.18 -1.99
C ARG A 232 -13.89 -7.96 -2.70
N GLU A 233 -13.45 -6.72 -2.85
CA GLU A 233 -12.15 -6.41 -3.46
C GLU A 233 -10.99 -6.95 -2.61
N PHE A 234 -11.07 -6.85 -1.29
CA PHE A 234 -10.08 -7.44 -0.39
C PHE A 234 -9.96 -8.96 -0.58
N PHE A 235 -11.08 -9.68 -0.64
CA PHE A 235 -11.07 -11.12 -0.90
C PHE A 235 -10.55 -11.46 -2.29
N ASN A 236 -11.00 -10.74 -3.32
CA ASN A 236 -10.55 -10.98 -4.70
C ASN A 236 -9.05 -10.80 -4.85
N SER A 237 -8.50 -9.69 -4.33
CA SER A 237 -7.07 -9.41 -4.38
C SER A 237 -6.24 -10.41 -3.55
N SER A 238 -6.77 -10.87 -2.40
CA SER A 238 -6.13 -11.91 -1.59
C SER A 238 -6.07 -13.26 -2.31
N ILE A 239 -7.17 -13.69 -2.93
CA ILE A 239 -7.23 -14.93 -3.71
C ILE A 239 -6.26 -14.86 -4.90
N GLN A 240 -6.20 -13.72 -5.59
CA GLN A 240 -5.26 -13.50 -6.70
C GLN A 240 -3.79 -13.56 -6.26
N ASP A 241 -3.50 -13.27 -4.98
CA ASP A 241 -2.16 -13.42 -4.38
C ASP A 241 -1.97 -14.78 -3.67
N GLY A 242 -2.83 -15.76 -3.93
CA GLY A 242 -2.69 -17.13 -3.40
C GLY A 242 -2.95 -17.26 -1.90
N ILE A 243 -3.70 -16.33 -1.30
CA ILE A 243 -4.14 -16.39 0.09
C ILE A 243 -5.51 -17.08 0.14
N SER A 244 -5.65 -18.08 1.01
CA SER A 244 -6.85 -18.90 1.19
C SER A 244 -7.56 -18.69 2.53
N TYR A 245 -6.93 -18.03 3.49
CA TYR A 245 -7.50 -17.74 4.81
C TYR A 245 -7.06 -16.37 5.32
N ILE A 246 -7.92 -15.67 6.05
CA ILE A 246 -7.70 -14.29 6.49
C ILE A 246 -8.18 -14.11 7.93
N GLU A 247 -7.33 -13.51 8.77
CA GLU A 247 -7.70 -12.92 10.06
C GLU A 247 -7.41 -11.42 10.04
N ALA A 248 -8.46 -10.62 9.93
CA ALA A 248 -8.37 -9.17 9.86
C ALA A 248 -8.74 -8.51 11.20
N ARG A 249 -7.98 -7.47 11.56
CA ARG A 249 -8.26 -6.61 12.70
C ARG A 249 -9.16 -5.47 12.26
N ILE A 250 -10.22 -5.22 13.00
CA ILE A 250 -11.13 -4.10 12.76
C ILE A 250 -11.52 -3.43 14.08
N ASN A 251 -11.53 -2.11 14.06
CA ASN A 251 -12.05 -1.29 15.15
C ASN A 251 -13.52 -0.98 14.89
N PHE A 252 -14.43 -1.50 15.73
CA PHE A 252 -15.88 -1.25 15.68
C PHE A 252 -16.29 0.04 16.42
N LEU A 253 -15.43 1.07 16.45
CA LEU A 253 -15.49 2.23 17.36
C LEU A 253 -16.70 3.19 17.18
N TYR A 254 -17.66 2.91 16.31
CA TYR A 254 -18.84 3.74 16.10
C TYR A 254 -20.11 2.94 16.35
N GLU A 255 -21.04 3.51 17.12
CA GLU A 255 -22.36 2.95 17.44
C GLU A 255 -23.16 2.54 16.18
N TYR A 256 -22.79 3.12 15.04
CA TYR A 256 -23.15 2.68 13.69
C TYR A 256 -21.86 2.30 12.95
N ALA A 257 -21.55 1.00 12.89
CA ALA A 257 -20.36 0.50 12.19
C ALA A 257 -20.34 0.89 10.70
N LEU A 258 -21.52 1.19 10.15
CA LEU A 258 -21.74 1.65 8.80
C LEU A 258 -22.70 2.85 8.80
N THR A 259 -22.35 3.91 8.06
CA THR A 259 -23.25 5.05 7.83
C THR A 259 -24.29 4.63 6.80
N VAL A 260 -25.56 4.62 7.21
CA VAL A 260 -26.73 4.49 6.33
C VAL A 260 -27.42 5.85 6.31
N LEU A 261 -27.80 6.32 5.12
CA LEU A 261 -28.59 7.55 4.94
C LEU A 261 -30.09 7.25 5.00
#